data_AF-A0A242NDA4-F1
#
_entry.id   AF-A0A242NDA4-F1
#
_cell.length_a   1.000
_cell.length_b   1.000
_cell.length_c   1.000
_cell.angle_alpha   90.00
_cell.angle_beta   90.00
_cell.angle_gamma   90.00
#
_symmetry.space_group_name_H-M   'P 1'
#
loop_
_entity.id
_entity.type
_entity.pdbx_description
1 polymer ?
#
loop_
_entity_poly.entity_id
_entity_poly.type
_entity_poly.pdbx_seq_one_letter_code
_entity_poly.pdbx_strand_id
1 'polypeptide(L)'
;MYFFTYFLDRRGTEEYNYNLIRCNQLLHFRGHHYRYDEHGRTQTKQTIGTTQHYHYDAENRLSEVRIEQTGRSQRYGYVYDALGRRIEKHQIDREGQPYNRTRFLWDGLRMIQGTGSNHPTSLYIYTDQNSYEPLARIDTDGNQEQHIRYFHTDLNGCPEELTDANGELLWECSYQLWGKRIHEIEHEPIEQNLRYQRQYLDKETGLHYNTFRYYDPDIGRFTQPDPIGLLGGLNLYQYAPNGLTWIDPLGLAALYDIGTYGSLNGTKHVGDNLQAHELIRHEYLKQLGLADKARLSSNPSIALDLDHHTRSPSKDSRGIGGVHYHEAQIRAEKGLGRNQFASTIKEELDITSEALRRAGVPEEKIGILRKKSERFYKKISKY
;
A
#
# COMPACT_ATOMS: atom_id res chain seq x y z
N MET A 1 -17.63 -8.51 10.11
CA MET A 1 -18.14 -7.57 11.14
C MET A 1 -17.07 -7.30 12.19
N TYR A 2 -15.87 -6.87 11.79
CA TYR A 2 -14.76 -6.57 12.71
C TYR A 2 -13.92 -5.45 12.10
N PHE A 3 -14.41 -4.21 12.15
CA PHE A 3 -13.59 -3.01 11.91
C PHE A 3 -14.17 -1.72 12.52
N PHE A 4 -15.09 -1.86 13.49
CA PHE A 4 -15.70 -0.74 14.20
C PHE A 4 -15.28 -0.62 15.67
N THR A 5 -14.48 -1.57 16.20
CA THR A 5 -14.37 -1.78 17.66
C THR A 5 -13.13 -1.19 18.32
N TYR A 6 -12.22 -0.52 17.61
CA TYR A 6 -11.03 0.10 18.25
C TYR A 6 -11.16 1.61 18.47
N PHE A 7 -12.27 2.24 18.06
CA PHE A 7 -12.50 3.67 18.27
C PHE A 7 -13.26 4.01 19.57
N LEU A 8 -13.62 3.00 20.38
CA LEU A 8 -14.18 3.18 21.72
C LEU A 8 -13.10 2.85 22.76
N ASP A 9 -12.31 3.86 23.16
CA ASP A 9 -11.51 3.78 24.38
C ASP A 9 -12.31 4.31 25.58
N ARG A 10 -12.07 3.63 26.69
CA ARG A 10 -12.63 3.68 28.03
C ARG A 10 -12.85 5.10 28.56
N ARG A 11 -14.11 5.53 28.53
CA ARG A 11 -14.79 6.22 29.65
C ARG A 11 -16.26 6.34 29.25
N GLY A 12 -17.10 5.49 29.85
CA GLY A 12 -18.53 5.53 29.64
C GLY A 12 -19.13 6.75 30.33
N THR A 13 -19.07 7.91 29.68
CA THR A 13 -19.90 9.10 29.94
C THR A 13 -19.58 10.14 28.87
N GLU A 14 -20.49 10.34 27.91
CA GLU A 14 -21.02 11.65 27.47
C GLU A 14 -21.61 11.59 26.04
N GLU A 15 -22.86 12.05 25.97
CA GLU A 15 -23.73 12.42 24.84
C GLU A 15 -23.48 11.84 23.44
N TYR A 16 -24.42 10.98 23.02
CA TYR A 16 -24.55 10.46 21.66
C TYR A 16 -24.83 11.57 20.64
N ASN A 17 -23.80 12.04 19.94
CA ASN A 17 -23.97 12.75 18.68
C ASN A 17 -24.13 11.73 17.54
N TYR A 18 -25.40 11.48 17.19
CA TYR A 18 -25.84 10.59 16.12
C TYR A 18 -25.48 11.18 14.73
N ASN A 19 -24.26 10.91 14.25
CA ASN A 19 -23.90 10.61 12.85
C ASN A 19 -22.36 10.68 12.70
N LEU A 20 -21.64 9.81 13.42
CA LEU A 20 -20.18 9.74 13.36
C LEU A 20 -19.70 9.36 11.94
N ILE A 21 -20.43 8.48 11.25
CA ILE A 21 -20.07 7.92 9.95
C ILE A 21 -21.31 7.81 9.04
N ARG A 22 -21.17 8.15 7.75
CA ARG A 22 -22.19 7.96 6.70
C ARG A 22 -21.57 7.25 5.49
N CYS A 23 -22.00 6.05 5.13
CA CYS A 23 -21.48 5.32 3.96
C CYS A 23 -19.94 5.23 3.94
N ASN A 24 -19.34 4.81 5.07
CA ASN A 24 -17.90 4.80 5.34
C ASN A 24 -17.19 6.17 5.44
N GLN A 25 -17.89 7.30 5.19
CA GLN A 25 -17.37 8.66 5.37
C GLN A 25 -17.44 9.07 6.84
N LEU A 26 -16.33 9.49 7.44
CA LEU A 26 -16.28 9.92 8.84
C LEU A 26 -16.64 11.40 8.92
N LEU A 27 -17.72 11.79 9.58
CA LEU A 27 -18.17 13.19 9.60
C LEU A 27 -17.59 13.97 10.79
N HIS A 28 -17.41 13.32 11.95
CA HIS A 28 -16.87 13.95 13.14
C HIS A 28 -16.15 12.92 14.02
N PHE A 29 -14.95 13.25 14.50
CA PHE A 29 -14.21 12.44 15.46
C PHE A 29 -13.20 13.29 16.23
N ARG A 30 -13.24 13.25 17.58
CA ARG A 30 -12.26 13.89 18.48
C ARG A 30 -11.93 15.36 18.11
N GLY A 31 -12.94 16.15 17.76
CA GLY A 31 -12.77 17.57 17.38
C GLY A 31 -12.31 17.80 15.93
N HIS A 32 -12.19 16.74 15.13
CA HIS A 32 -12.00 16.80 13.68
C HIS A 32 -13.37 16.66 12.99
N HIS A 33 -13.76 17.64 12.18
CA HIS A 33 -14.97 17.59 11.37
C HIS A 33 -14.62 17.49 9.89
N TYR A 34 -15.28 16.61 9.17
CA TYR A 34 -15.02 16.39 7.75
C TYR A 34 -16.26 16.62 6.91
N ARG A 35 -16.04 17.10 5.68
CA ARG A 35 -17.02 17.08 4.60
C ARG A 35 -16.40 16.41 3.40
N TYR A 36 -17.25 15.79 2.60
CA TYR A 36 -16.86 15.05 1.41
C TYR A 36 -17.58 15.64 0.21
N ASP A 37 -16.92 15.61 -0.94
CA ASP A 37 -17.55 15.97 -2.21
C ASP A 37 -18.47 14.85 -2.74
N GLU A 38 -19.06 15.08 -3.91
CA GLU A 38 -19.95 14.12 -4.57
C GLU A 38 -19.27 12.80 -4.98
N HIS A 39 -17.93 12.80 -5.13
CA HIS A 39 -17.11 11.63 -5.42
C HIS A 39 -16.63 10.92 -4.14
N GLY A 40 -17.04 11.43 -2.97
CA GLY A 40 -16.65 10.89 -1.67
C GLY A 40 -15.22 11.21 -1.24
N ARG A 41 -14.53 12.14 -1.89
CA ARG A 41 -13.20 12.59 -1.48
C ARG A 41 -13.34 13.65 -0.39
N THR A 42 -12.47 13.66 0.60
CA THR A 42 -12.50 14.69 1.66
C THR A 42 -12.39 16.07 1.01
N GLN A 43 -13.41 16.90 1.16
CA GLN A 43 -13.47 18.26 0.64
C GLN A 43 -12.97 19.26 1.69
N THR A 44 -13.29 19.04 2.97
CA THR A 44 -12.81 19.88 4.08
C THR A 44 -12.48 19.06 5.31
N LYS A 45 -11.43 19.45 6.04
CA LYS A 45 -11.10 18.99 7.39
C LYS A 45 -11.02 20.22 8.29
N GLN A 46 -11.88 20.28 9.30
CA GLN A 46 -11.90 21.36 10.29
C GLN A 46 -11.40 20.83 11.62
N THR A 47 -10.47 21.55 12.21
CA THR A 47 -9.99 21.36 13.58
C THR A 47 -10.07 22.68 14.33
N ILE A 48 -9.70 22.70 15.60
CA ILE A 48 -9.71 23.92 16.41
C ILE A 48 -8.80 24.97 15.74
N GLY A 49 -9.40 26.06 15.25
CA GLY A 49 -8.69 27.20 14.66
C GLY A 49 -8.08 26.98 13.27
N THR A 50 -8.29 25.82 12.65
CA THR A 50 -7.78 25.52 11.29
C THR A 50 -8.85 24.85 10.43
N THR A 51 -9.04 25.33 9.20
CA THR A 51 -9.82 24.64 8.16
C THR A 51 -8.93 24.36 6.96
N GLN A 52 -8.85 23.10 6.56
CA GLN A 52 -8.19 22.68 5.32
C GLN A 52 -9.26 22.39 4.27
N HIS A 53 -9.12 22.99 3.08
CA HIS A 53 -9.93 22.75 1.90
C HIS A 53 -9.10 22.00 0.87
N TYR A 54 -9.63 20.87 0.40
CA TYR A 54 -8.94 19.97 -0.51
C TYR A 54 -9.57 20.07 -1.90
N HIS A 55 -8.73 20.31 -2.90
CA HIS A 55 -9.12 20.40 -4.30
C HIS A 55 -8.46 19.27 -5.09
N TYR A 56 -9.24 18.65 -5.95
CA TYR A 56 -8.81 17.50 -6.74
C TYR A 56 -8.90 17.82 -8.23
N ASP A 57 -7.99 17.24 -9.00
CA ASP A 57 -8.03 17.30 -10.46
C ASP A 57 -9.10 16.35 -11.06
N ALA A 58 -9.19 16.36 -12.39
CA ALA A 58 -10.12 15.52 -13.14
C ALA A 58 -9.80 14.01 -13.04
N GLU A 59 -8.60 13.63 -12.59
CA GLU A 59 -8.17 12.25 -12.35
C GLU A 59 -8.34 11.84 -10.87
N ASN A 60 -9.01 12.66 -10.06
CA ASN A 60 -9.23 12.45 -8.63
C ASN A 60 -7.97 12.53 -7.73
N ARG A 61 -6.89 13.13 -8.22
CA ARG A 61 -5.67 13.36 -7.44
C ARG A 61 -5.75 14.70 -6.73
N LEU A 62 -5.20 14.80 -5.53
CA LEU A 62 -5.22 16.04 -4.74
C LEU A 62 -4.30 17.07 -5.42
N SER A 63 -4.87 18.07 -6.07
CA SER A 63 -4.10 19.06 -6.83
C SER A 63 -3.73 20.29 -6.01
N GLU A 64 -4.55 20.66 -5.04
CA GLU A 64 -4.31 21.82 -4.17
C GLU A 64 -4.93 21.61 -2.78
N VAL A 65 -4.25 22.13 -1.74
CA VAL A 65 -4.83 22.32 -0.41
C VAL A 65 -4.72 23.78 0.01
N ARG A 66 -5.86 24.36 0.41
CA ARG A 66 -5.93 25.68 1.04
C ARG A 66 -6.13 25.51 2.54
N ILE A 67 -5.22 26.08 3.33
CA ILE A 67 -5.24 26.03 4.79
C ILE A 67 -5.60 27.42 5.30
N GLU A 68 -6.71 27.51 6.02
CA GLU A 68 -7.22 28.73 6.63
C GLU A 68 -7.08 28.65 8.15
N GLN A 69 -6.40 29.64 8.72
CA GLN A 69 -6.23 29.88 10.14
C GLN A 69 -6.62 31.33 10.44
N THR A 70 -6.87 31.67 11.69
CA THR A 70 -7.23 33.04 12.09
C THR A 70 -6.20 34.06 11.55
N GLY A 71 -6.61 34.86 10.56
CA GLY A 71 -5.76 35.90 9.94
C GLY A 71 -4.69 35.39 8.96
N ARG A 72 -4.65 34.08 8.63
CA ARG A 72 -3.65 33.49 7.72
C ARG A 72 -4.29 32.48 6.77
N SER A 73 -4.00 32.62 5.49
CA SER A 73 -4.36 31.63 4.46
C SER A 73 -3.11 31.22 3.70
N GLN A 74 -2.90 29.91 3.53
CA GLN A 74 -1.80 29.35 2.75
C GLN A 74 -2.35 28.35 1.74
N ARG A 75 -1.69 28.25 0.59
CA ARG A 75 -2.06 27.33 -0.49
C ARG A 75 -0.86 26.49 -0.88
N TYR A 76 -1.11 25.21 -1.12
CA TYR A 76 -0.11 24.23 -1.49
C TYR A 76 -0.59 23.48 -2.73
N GLY A 77 0.24 23.40 -3.76
CA GLY A 77 -0.04 22.68 -5.00
C GLY A 77 0.76 21.40 -5.11
N TYR A 78 0.19 20.41 -5.80
CA TYR A 78 0.79 19.11 -6.05
C TYR A 78 0.74 18.80 -7.55
N VAL A 79 1.86 18.33 -8.10
CA VAL A 79 1.99 18.01 -9.53
C VAL A 79 2.31 16.53 -9.70
N TYR A 80 1.66 15.90 -10.66
CA TYR A 80 1.76 14.47 -10.95
C TYR A 80 2.25 14.23 -12.37
N ASP A 81 2.91 13.10 -12.58
CA ASP A 81 3.17 12.60 -13.93
C ASP A 81 2.00 11.76 -14.47
N ALA A 82 2.13 11.31 -15.71
CA ALA A 82 1.12 10.50 -16.39
C ALA A 82 0.87 9.12 -15.75
N LEU A 83 1.74 8.66 -14.85
CA LEU A 83 1.56 7.42 -14.09
C LEU A 83 0.88 7.67 -12.74
N GLY A 84 0.50 8.92 -12.44
CA GLY A 84 -0.13 9.30 -11.18
C GLY A 84 0.86 9.47 -10.02
N ARG A 85 2.18 9.48 -10.28
CA ARG A 85 3.19 9.69 -9.24
C ARG A 85 3.38 11.18 -9.03
N ARG A 86 3.40 11.62 -7.77
CA ARG A 86 3.68 13.02 -7.42
C ARG A 86 5.14 13.37 -7.70
N ILE A 87 5.37 14.29 -8.62
CA ILE A 87 6.70 14.75 -9.04
C ILE A 87 7.09 16.11 -8.42
N GLU A 88 6.11 16.87 -7.91
CA GLU A 88 6.38 18.15 -7.23
C GLU A 88 5.33 18.43 -6.16
N LYS A 89 5.75 19.10 -5.08
CA LYS A 89 4.89 19.90 -4.20
C LYS A 89 5.45 21.31 -4.04
N HIS A 90 4.59 22.30 -3.85
CA HIS A 90 5.02 23.70 -3.72
C HIS A 90 4.02 24.53 -2.92
N GLN A 91 4.47 25.68 -2.40
CA GLN A 91 3.57 26.73 -1.91
C GLN A 91 3.12 27.62 -3.08
N ILE A 92 1.93 28.19 -2.97
CA ILE A 92 1.36 29.11 -3.97
C ILE A 92 1.23 30.49 -3.32
N ASP A 93 1.82 31.51 -3.93
CA ASP A 93 1.75 32.89 -3.43
C ASP A 93 0.40 33.56 -3.75
N ARG A 94 0.29 34.86 -3.46
CA ARG A 94 -0.97 35.61 -3.65
C ARG A 94 -1.27 35.81 -5.13
N GLU A 95 -0.25 35.87 -5.95
CA GLU A 95 -0.28 36.02 -7.41
C GLU A 95 -0.51 34.67 -8.13
N GLY A 96 -0.58 33.57 -7.37
CA GLY A 96 -0.81 32.23 -7.90
C GLY A 96 0.46 31.55 -8.40
N GLN A 97 1.65 32.08 -8.12
CA GLN A 97 2.92 31.52 -8.55
C GLN A 97 3.47 30.50 -7.55
N PRO A 98 4.04 29.39 -8.04
CA PRO A 98 4.64 28.36 -7.20
C PRO A 98 6.04 28.74 -6.68
N TYR A 99 6.22 28.69 -5.36
CA TYR A 99 7.50 28.89 -4.64
C TYR A 99 7.71 27.79 -3.60
N ASN A 100 8.89 27.73 -2.95
CA ASN A 100 9.25 26.70 -1.96
C ASN A 100 8.93 25.27 -2.44
N ARG A 101 9.48 24.92 -3.61
CA ARG A 101 9.22 23.65 -4.28
C ARG A 101 10.04 22.51 -3.69
N THR A 102 9.43 21.33 -3.63
CA THR A 102 10.11 20.05 -3.45
C THR A 102 9.79 19.17 -4.66
N ARG A 103 10.81 18.65 -5.32
CA ARG A 103 10.66 17.73 -6.46
C ARG A 103 10.99 16.31 -6.06
N PHE A 104 10.36 15.35 -6.73
CA PHE A 104 10.52 13.93 -6.43
C PHE A 104 10.98 13.15 -7.66
N LEU A 105 11.97 12.28 -7.46
CA LEU A 105 12.43 11.32 -8.47
C LEU A 105 11.93 9.92 -8.10
N TRP A 106 11.58 9.14 -9.12
CA TRP A 106 10.96 7.83 -8.98
C TRP A 106 11.68 6.77 -9.80
N ASP A 107 11.86 5.58 -9.22
CA ASP A 107 12.22 4.34 -9.91
C ASP A 107 11.01 3.40 -9.91
N GLY A 108 10.41 3.17 -11.09
CA GLY A 108 9.09 2.54 -11.18
C GLY A 108 8.06 3.28 -10.33
N LEU A 109 7.46 2.60 -9.35
CA LEU A 109 6.57 3.25 -8.39
C LEU A 109 7.28 3.70 -7.12
N ARG A 110 8.58 3.49 -6.91
CA ARG A 110 9.30 3.81 -5.68
C ARG A 110 9.85 5.24 -5.71
N MET A 111 9.55 6.07 -4.71
CA MET A 111 10.16 7.40 -4.58
C MET A 111 11.61 7.22 -4.15
N ILE A 112 12.57 7.61 -4.97
CA ILE A 112 13.99 7.42 -4.65
C ILE A 112 14.67 8.71 -4.24
N GLN A 113 14.12 9.88 -4.58
CA GLN A 113 14.77 11.15 -4.22
C GLN A 113 13.75 12.24 -3.92
N GLY A 114 14.06 13.07 -2.93
CA GLY A 114 13.46 14.40 -2.74
C GLY A 114 14.51 15.49 -2.98
N THR A 115 14.13 16.57 -3.66
CA THR A 115 14.98 17.75 -3.88
C THR A 115 14.27 19.00 -3.41
N GLY A 116 14.82 19.67 -2.40
CA GLY A 116 14.28 20.91 -1.85
C GLY A 116 14.55 22.14 -2.73
N SER A 117 14.03 23.30 -2.32
CA SER A 117 14.06 24.53 -3.12
C SER A 117 15.45 25.13 -3.32
N ASN A 118 16.37 24.88 -2.38
CA ASN A 118 17.77 25.32 -2.46
C ASN A 118 18.69 24.21 -3.00
N HIS A 119 18.13 23.21 -3.67
CA HIS A 119 18.83 22.02 -4.15
C HIS A 119 19.47 21.06 -3.11
N PRO A 120 19.07 21.02 -1.81
CA PRO A 120 19.44 19.87 -1.00
C PRO A 120 18.69 18.65 -1.54
N THR A 121 19.41 17.54 -1.77
CA THR A 121 18.85 16.28 -2.23
C THR A 121 18.96 15.22 -1.16
N SER A 122 17.90 14.45 -0.95
CA SER A 122 17.89 13.23 -0.15
C SER A 122 17.59 12.04 -1.06
N LEU A 123 18.58 11.20 -1.32
CA LEU A 123 18.45 9.94 -2.06
C LEU A 123 18.18 8.81 -1.08
N TYR A 124 17.07 8.09 -1.24
CA TYR A 124 16.64 7.00 -0.36
C TYR A 124 17.10 5.64 -0.89
N ILE A 125 17.66 4.83 0.02
CA ILE A 125 18.08 3.44 -0.20
C ILE A 125 17.15 2.55 0.61
N TYR A 126 16.68 1.47 0.00
CA TYR A 126 15.71 0.54 0.57
C TYR A 126 16.35 -0.83 0.84
N THR A 127 15.78 -1.60 1.76
CA THR A 127 16.39 -2.86 2.24
C THR A 127 16.53 -3.93 1.15
N ASP A 128 15.60 -4.01 0.20
CA ASP A 128 15.67 -4.94 -0.93
C ASP A 128 14.96 -4.43 -2.19
N GLN A 129 15.06 -5.22 -3.27
CA GLN A 129 14.54 -4.86 -4.59
C GLN A 129 13.01 -4.69 -4.61
N ASN A 130 12.27 -5.35 -3.71
CA ASN A 130 10.81 -5.35 -3.66
C ASN A 130 10.21 -4.73 -2.37
N SER A 131 11.05 -4.35 -1.40
CA SER A 131 10.65 -3.69 -0.17
C SER A 131 10.56 -2.17 -0.30
N TYR A 132 9.75 -1.55 0.53
CA TYR A 132 9.69 -0.09 0.66
C TYR A 132 10.10 0.37 2.05
N GLU A 133 10.69 -0.52 2.83
CA GLU A 133 11.35 -0.21 4.08
C GLU A 133 12.65 0.55 3.80
N PRO A 134 12.80 1.78 4.32
CA PRO A 134 13.99 2.57 4.12
C PRO A 134 15.14 1.99 4.96
N LEU A 135 16.32 1.87 4.34
CA LEU A 135 17.56 1.41 4.96
C LEU A 135 18.46 2.59 5.30
N ALA A 136 18.70 3.45 4.31
CA ALA A 136 19.57 4.60 4.46
C ALA A 136 19.10 5.76 3.58
N ARG A 137 19.60 6.95 3.84
CA ARG A 137 19.53 8.08 2.91
C ARG A 137 20.88 8.75 2.76
N ILE A 138 21.15 9.22 1.56
CA ILE A 138 22.32 10.04 1.24
C ILE A 138 21.80 11.45 1.03
N ASP A 139 22.17 12.38 1.91
CA ASP A 139 21.86 13.78 1.69
C ASP A 139 23.07 14.52 1.10
N THR A 140 22.80 15.46 0.22
CA THR A 140 23.80 16.31 -0.45
C THR A 140 23.25 17.72 -0.54
N ASP A 141 24.05 18.73 -0.18
CA ASP A 141 23.70 20.14 -0.34
C ASP A 141 24.50 20.75 -1.51
N GLY A 142 24.10 20.41 -2.74
CA GLY A 142 24.79 20.85 -3.95
C GLY A 142 26.22 20.29 -4.10
N ASN A 143 27.23 21.14 -3.98
CA ASN A 143 28.66 20.78 -4.15
C ASN A 143 29.35 20.33 -2.85
N GLN A 144 28.61 20.20 -1.75
CA GLN A 144 29.16 19.78 -0.46
C GLN A 144 29.35 18.25 -0.36
N GLU A 145 30.00 17.82 0.72
CA GLU A 145 30.22 16.42 1.04
C GLU A 145 28.89 15.68 1.23
N GLN A 146 28.84 14.42 0.82
CA GLN A 146 27.67 13.57 0.96
C GLN A 146 27.62 12.98 2.36
N HIS A 147 26.44 13.04 2.99
CA HIS A 147 26.24 12.48 4.32
C HIS A 147 25.27 11.30 4.26
N ILE A 148 25.77 10.12 4.61
CA ILE A 148 24.97 8.90 4.72
C ILE A 148 24.32 8.86 6.11
N ARG A 149 23.02 8.60 6.15
CA ARG A 149 22.23 8.46 7.37
C ARG A 149 21.46 7.16 7.35
N TYR A 150 21.33 6.52 8.49
CA TYR A 150 20.78 5.16 8.61
C TYR A 150 19.44 5.21 9.33
N PHE A 151 18.45 4.53 8.76
CA PHE A 151 17.12 4.43 9.34
C PHE A 151 17.06 3.25 10.31
N HIS A 152 16.35 3.44 11.41
CA HIS A 152 15.92 2.35 12.29
C HIS A 152 14.39 2.33 12.30
N THR A 153 13.82 1.18 11.96
CA THR A 153 12.40 1.03 11.63
C THR A 153 11.69 0.08 12.60
N ASP A 154 10.41 0.34 12.85
CA ASP A 154 9.50 -0.61 13.50
C ASP A 154 9.19 -1.79 12.55
N LEU A 155 8.54 -2.85 13.05
CA LEU A 155 8.20 -4.09 12.32
C LEU A 155 7.41 -3.87 11.01
N ASN A 156 6.68 -2.76 10.89
CA ASN A 156 5.93 -2.39 9.68
C ASN A 156 6.76 -1.53 8.70
N GLY A 157 8.04 -1.29 8.99
CA GLY A 157 8.95 -0.46 8.21
C GLY A 157 8.78 1.05 8.43
N CYS A 158 8.08 1.49 9.48
CA CYS A 158 7.97 2.90 9.82
C CYS A 158 9.27 3.39 10.50
N PRO A 159 9.91 4.47 10.01
CA PRO A 159 11.08 5.06 10.67
C PRO A 159 10.79 5.57 12.07
N GLU A 160 11.53 5.06 13.07
CA GLU A 160 11.50 5.56 14.45
C GLU A 160 12.74 6.39 14.78
N GLU A 161 13.90 6.06 14.19
CA GLU A 161 15.15 6.80 14.43
C GLU A 161 15.94 6.98 13.13
N LEU A 162 16.79 8.00 13.12
CA LEU A 162 17.76 8.27 12.05
C LEU A 162 19.10 8.63 12.69
N THR A 163 20.15 7.88 12.34
CA THR A 163 21.51 8.11 12.86
C THR A 163 22.48 8.52 11.77
N ASP A 164 23.58 9.16 12.16
CA ASP A 164 24.73 9.41 11.27
C ASP A 164 25.62 8.15 11.11
N ALA A 165 26.77 8.31 10.45
CA ALA A 165 27.73 7.22 10.25
C ALA A 165 28.49 6.79 11.52
N ASN A 166 28.51 7.61 12.56
CA ASN A 166 29.10 7.29 13.87
C ASN A 166 28.08 6.65 14.82
N GLY A 167 26.80 6.58 14.43
CA GLY A 167 25.71 6.09 15.26
C GLY A 167 25.11 7.15 16.17
N GLU A 168 25.42 8.43 15.95
CA GLU A 168 24.81 9.54 16.69
C GLU A 168 23.38 9.77 16.19
N LEU A 169 22.46 9.98 17.13
CA LEU A 169 21.04 10.19 16.84
C LEU A 169 20.80 11.59 16.27
N LEU A 170 20.24 11.65 15.07
CA LEU A 170 19.92 12.90 14.36
C LEU A 170 18.43 13.26 14.48
N TRP A 171 17.58 12.26 14.48
CA TRP A 171 16.12 12.41 14.55
C TRP A 171 15.49 11.17 15.15
N GLU A 172 14.44 11.35 15.95
CA GLU A 172 13.62 10.27 16.47
C GLU A 172 12.13 10.64 16.45
N CYS A 173 11.25 9.65 16.30
CA CYS A 173 9.82 9.83 16.34
C CYS A 173 9.11 8.57 16.86
N SER A 174 8.12 8.77 17.73
CA SER A 174 7.23 7.71 18.21
C SER A 174 5.81 7.90 17.69
N TYR A 175 5.11 6.80 17.45
CA TYR A 175 3.81 6.81 16.80
C TYR A 175 2.74 6.08 17.61
N GLN A 176 1.49 6.53 17.46
CA GLN A 176 0.33 5.72 17.77
C GLN A 176 0.15 4.63 16.70
N LEU A 177 -0.71 3.66 17.00
CA LEU A 177 -1.03 2.50 16.15
C LEU A 177 -1.30 2.81 14.67
N TRP A 178 -1.85 3.98 14.36
CA TRP A 178 -2.24 4.40 13.02
C TRP A 178 -1.33 5.50 12.45
N GLY A 179 -0.09 5.59 12.92
CA GLY A 179 0.94 6.46 12.35
C GLY A 179 0.83 7.92 12.78
N LYS A 180 -0.10 8.25 13.69
CA LYS A 180 -0.14 9.57 14.32
C LYS A 180 1.04 9.73 15.25
N ARG A 181 1.88 10.73 15.01
CA ARG A 181 3.00 11.09 15.88
C ARG A 181 2.54 11.36 17.31
N ILE A 182 3.26 10.80 18.27
CA ILE A 182 3.21 11.15 19.70
C ILE A 182 4.30 12.19 20.00
N HIS A 183 5.54 11.88 19.60
CA HIS A 183 6.71 12.74 19.79
C HIS A 183 7.60 12.69 18.55
N GLU A 184 8.27 13.80 18.22
CA GLU A 184 9.31 13.88 17.18
C GLU A 184 10.37 14.88 17.65
N ILE A 185 11.62 14.42 17.74
CA ILE A 185 12.77 15.22 18.12
C ILE A 185 13.70 15.30 16.91
N GLU A 186 14.04 16.53 16.54
CA GLU A 186 15.15 16.85 15.64
C GLU A 186 16.34 17.22 16.54
N HIS A 187 17.35 16.35 16.65
CA HIS A 187 18.56 16.62 17.42
C HIS A 187 19.50 17.57 16.67
N GLU A 188 19.43 17.55 15.34
CA GLU A 188 20.08 18.46 14.42
C GLU A 188 19.04 19.00 13.41
N PRO A 189 19.29 20.13 12.71
CA PRO A 189 18.39 20.65 11.68
C PRO A 189 18.26 19.69 10.48
N ILE A 190 17.31 18.75 10.58
CA ILE A 190 17.16 17.66 9.62
C ILE A 190 15.69 17.39 9.32
N GLU A 191 15.33 17.37 8.05
CA GLU A 191 13.97 17.01 7.65
C GLU A 191 13.88 15.50 7.37
N GLN A 192 12.96 14.82 8.05
CA GLN A 192 12.62 13.42 7.82
C GLN A 192 11.11 13.23 7.67
N ASN A 193 10.67 12.95 6.44
CA ASN A 193 9.26 12.87 6.09
C ASN A 193 8.76 11.46 5.76
N LEU A 194 9.61 10.44 5.68
CA LEU A 194 9.13 9.06 5.47
C LEU A 194 8.31 8.60 6.69
N ARG A 195 7.22 7.87 6.44
CA ARG A 195 6.33 7.29 7.46
C ARG A 195 6.21 5.78 7.22
N TYR A 196 5.01 5.19 7.30
CA TYR A 196 4.83 3.81 6.85
C TYR A 196 5.42 3.60 5.45
N GLN A 197 5.71 2.36 5.10
CA GLN A 197 6.25 2.02 3.79
C GLN A 197 5.53 2.76 2.64
N ARG A 198 6.31 3.54 1.86
CA ARG A 198 5.91 4.47 0.78
C ARG A 198 5.14 5.73 1.15
N GLN A 199 4.87 5.95 2.43
CA GLN A 199 4.23 7.18 2.88
C GLN A 199 5.24 8.31 3.03
N TYR A 200 4.87 9.47 2.50
CA TYR A 200 5.60 10.72 2.66
C TYR A 200 4.72 11.74 3.41
N LEU A 201 5.18 12.21 4.57
CA LEU A 201 4.50 13.24 5.35
C LEU A 201 4.55 14.59 4.63
N ASP A 202 3.37 15.12 4.35
CA ASP A 202 3.19 16.52 4.03
C ASP A 202 2.97 17.31 5.31
N LYS A 203 4.07 17.83 5.89
CA LYS A 203 4.06 18.61 7.14
C LYS A 203 3.03 19.75 7.11
N GLU A 204 2.76 20.32 5.93
CA GLU A 204 1.78 21.38 5.74
C GLU A 204 0.34 20.96 6.06
N THR A 205 -0.08 19.74 5.72
CA THR A 205 -1.46 19.26 5.91
C THR A 205 -1.57 18.27 7.07
N GLY A 206 -0.47 17.61 7.43
CA GLY A 206 -0.44 16.46 8.32
C GLY A 206 -0.86 15.16 7.64
N LEU A 207 -1.16 15.18 6.34
CA LEU A 207 -1.48 13.98 5.57
C LEU A 207 -0.21 13.26 5.13
N HIS A 208 -0.33 11.95 4.98
CA HIS A 208 0.70 11.10 4.43
C HIS A 208 0.34 10.81 2.97
N TYR A 209 1.10 11.36 2.02
CA TYR A 209 0.99 10.99 0.62
C TYR A 209 1.39 9.52 0.45
N ASN A 210 0.49 8.71 -0.10
CA ASN A 210 0.65 7.27 -0.26
C ASN A 210 0.33 6.86 -1.71
N THR A 211 1.20 7.26 -2.63
CA THR A 211 1.11 7.05 -4.08
C THR A 211 -0.23 7.48 -4.69
N PHE A 212 -1.27 6.64 -4.66
CA PHE A 212 -2.57 6.93 -5.28
C PHE A 212 -3.58 7.57 -4.31
N ARG A 213 -3.32 7.56 -3.01
CA ARG A 213 -4.21 8.13 -1.99
C ARG A 213 -3.43 8.95 -0.96
N TYR A 214 -4.16 9.76 -0.20
CA TYR A 214 -3.64 10.46 0.97
C TYR A 214 -4.21 9.82 2.23
N TYR A 215 -3.33 9.44 3.14
CA TYR A 215 -3.68 8.84 4.42
C TYR A 215 -3.71 9.91 5.51
N ASP A 216 -4.79 9.95 6.28
CA ASP A 216 -4.94 10.83 7.44
C ASP A 216 -4.66 10.06 8.73
N PRO A 217 -3.48 10.26 9.34
CA PRO A 217 -3.11 9.55 10.57
C PRO A 217 -3.96 9.95 11.78
N ASP A 218 -4.63 11.11 11.77
CA ASP A 218 -5.49 11.54 12.89
C ASP A 218 -6.69 10.61 13.10
N ILE A 219 -7.14 9.98 12.01
CA ILE A 219 -8.35 9.16 11.95
C ILE A 219 -8.06 7.74 11.43
N GLY A 220 -6.81 7.44 11.08
CA GLY A 220 -6.36 6.11 10.68
C GLY A 220 -6.97 5.60 9.37
N ARG A 221 -7.18 6.48 8.38
CA ARG A 221 -7.86 6.15 7.12
C ARG A 221 -7.45 7.06 5.97
N PHE A 222 -7.73 6.63 4.74
CA PHE A 222 -7.55 7.45 3.54
C PHE A 222 -8.58 8.58 3.47
N THR A 223 -8.21 9.68 2.81
CA THR A 223 -9.09 10.83 2.55
C THR A 223 -9.91 10.66 1.26
N GLN A 224 -9.48 9.74 0.38
CA GLN A 224 -10.22 9.34 -0.82
C GLN A 224 -10.74 7.90 -0.68
N PRO A 225 -11.89 7.59 -1.31
CA PRO A 225 -12.28 6.20 -1.48
C PRO A 225 -11.23 5.48 -2.32
N ASP A 226 -11.09 4.18 -2.12
CA ASP A 226 -10.21 3.35 -2.94
C ASP A 226 -10.53 3.55 -4.44
N PRO A 227 -9.56 3.93 -5.29
CA PRO A 227 -9.76 4.07 -6.72
C PRO A 227 -10.28 2.80 -7.39
N ILE A 228 -9.99 1.63 -6.82
CA ILE A 228 -10.56 0.36 -7.29
C ILE A 228 -11.94 0.07 -6.67
N GLY A 229 -12.53 1.01 -5.93
CA GLY A 229 -13.90 0.95 -5.43
C GLY A 229 -14.11 -0.17 -4.41
N LEU A 230 -15.27 -0.85 -4.45
CA LEU A 230 -15.58 -1.98 -3.56
C LEU A 230 -14.62 -3.17 -3.72
N LEU A 231 -13.75 -3.14 -4.73
CA LEU A 231 -12.65 -4.11 -4.91
C LEU A 231 -11.55 -3.90 -3.86
N GLY A 232 -11.43 -2.67 -3.35
CA GLY A 232 -10.63 -2.27 -2.20
C GLY A 232 -11.08 -2.86 -0.85
N GLY A 233 -12.27 -3.48 -0.84
CA GLY A 233 -12.96 -3.92 0.37
C GLY A 233 -14.24 -3.12 0.65
N LEU A 234 -14.98 -3.56 1.67
CA LEU A 234 -16.27 -2.93 2.03
C LEU A 234 -16.12 -1.54 2.65
N ASN A 235 -14.94 -1.22 3.19
CA ASN A 235 -14.62 0.10 3.71
C ASN A 235 -13.62 0.79 2.77
N LEU A 236 -14.14 1.65 1.91
CA LEU A 236 -13.38 2.33 0.85
C LEU A 236 -12.28 3.25 1.37
N TYR A 237 -12.30 3.61 2.64
CA TYR A 237 -11.31 4.51 3.26
C TYR A 237 -10.30 3.75 4.12
N GLN A 238 -10.39 2.43 4.22
CA GLN A 238 -9.52 1.64 5.08
C GLN A 238 -8.06 1.68 4.59
N TYR A 239 -7.12 1.89 5.51
CA TYR A 239 -5.69 1.76 5.23
C TYR A 239 -5.26 0.29 5.13
N ALA A 240 -5.37 -0.47 6.22
CA ALA A 240 -5.04 -1.88 6.26
C ALA A 240 -5.87 -2.62 7.31
N PRO A 241 -5.93 -3.98 7.26
CA PRO A 241 -6.57 -4.78 8.30
C PRO A 241 -5.90 -4.69 9.68
N ASN A 242 -4.63 -4.26 9.76
CA ASN A 242 -3.91 -3.99 11.01
C ASN A 242 -2.65 -3.15 10.73
N GLY A 243 -2.53 -1.94 11.29
CA GLY A 243 -1.36 -1.08 11.07
C GLY A 243 -0.03 -1.54 11.67
N LEU A 244 -0.02 -2.53 12.57
CA LEU A 244 1.22 -3.09 13.15
C LEU A 244 1.91 -4.10 12.24
N THR A 245 1.12 -4.91 11.53
CA THR A 245 1.66 -6.05 10.76
C THR A 245 1.31 -5.98 9.27
N TRP A 246 0.50 -4.99 8.85
CA TRP A 246 0.13 -4.79 7.46
C TRP A 246 0.48 -3.38 6.99
N ILE A 247 0.83 -3.32 5.72
CA ILE A 247 1.11 -2.09 4.97
C ILE A 247 0.24 -2.07 3.72
N ASP A 248 -0.23 -0.89 3.30
CA ASP A 248 -0.78 -0.63 1.97
C ASP A 248 0.16 0.36 1.26
N PRO A 249 1.22 -0.13 0.60
CA PRO A 249 2.26 0.74 0.06
C PRO A 249 1.78 1.55 -1.16
N LEU A 250 0.78 1.07 -1.89
CA LEU A 250 0.30 1.75 -3.09
C LEU A 250 -0.90 2.65 -2.83
N GLY A 251 -1.58 2.46 -1.70
CA GLY A 251 -2.91 3.02 -1.52
C GLY A 251 -3.93 2.33 -2.42
N LEU A 252 -3.83 1.01 -2.64
CA LEU A 252 -4.77 0.19 -3.42
C LEU A 252 -4.85 -1.21 -2.76
N ALA A 253 -6.02 -1.85 -2.69
CA ALA A 253 -6.06 -3.24 -2.20
C ALA A 253 -5.27 -4.22 -3.10
N ALA A 254 -4.70 -5.26 -2.47
CA ALA A 254 -3.34 -5.71 -2.74
C ALA A 254 -3.19 -6.99 -3.60
N LEU A 255 -2.19 -6.97 -4.49
CA LEU A 255 -1.50 -8.15 -5.02
C LEU A 255 -1.31 -9.21 -3.92
N TYR A 256 -1.48 -10.49 -4.27
CA TYR A 256 -1.48 -11.62 -3.33
C TYR A 256 -2.70 -11.77 -2.42
N ASP A 257 -3.82 -11.11 -2.74
CA ASP A 257 -5.07 -11.40 -2.05
C ASP A 257 -5.51 -12.86 -2.27
N ILE A 258 -6.01 -13.49 -1.21
CA ILE A 258 -6.39 -14.91 -1.20
C ILE A 258 -7.90 -15.04 -1.16
N GLY A 259 -8.48 -15.32 -2.31
CA GLY A 259 -9.90 -15.57 -2.51
C GLY A 259 -10.19 -16.98 -3.03
N THR A 260 -11.26 -17.09 -3.81
CA THR A 260 -11.56 -18.28 -4.61
C THR A 260 -11.52 -17.91 -6.09
N TYR A 261 -11.38 -18.90 -6.98
CA TYR A 261 -11.33 -18.68 -8.43
C TYR A 261 -12.51 -17.84 -8.94
N GLY A 262 -13.71 -18.12 -8.44
CA GLY A 262 -14.91 -17.37 -8.80
C GLY A 262 -15.01 -16.00 -8.14
N SER A 263 -14.48 -15.84 -6.91
CA SER A 263 -14.44 -14.51 -6.30
C SER A 263 -13.48 -13.61 -7.06
N LEU A 264 -12.31 -14.14 -7.46
CA LEU A 264 -11.21 -13.44 -8.14
C LEU A 264 -11.37 -13.30 -9.67
N ASN A 265 -12.30 -14.01 -10.31
CA ASN A 265 -12.62 -13.86 -11.75
C ASN A 265 -14.08 -13.47 -12.01
N GLY A 266 -14.82 -13.09 -10.97
CA GLY A 266 -16.18 -12.58 -11.13
C GLY A 266 -16.17 -11.21 -11.82
N THR A 267 -17.36 -10.65 -12.07
CA THR A 267 -17.53 -9.28 -12.58
C THR A 267 -16.89 -8.19 -11.70
N LYS A 268 -16.42 -8.58 -10.51
CA LYS A 268 -15.65 -7.78 -9.55
C LYS A 268 -14.14 -7.67 -9.90
N HIS A 269 -13.61 -8.37 -10.90
CA HIS A 269 -12.17 -8.34 -11.23
C HIS A 269 -11.90 -8.03 -12.71
N VAL A 270 -12.82 -7.33 -13.37
CA VAL A 270 -12.65 -6.92 -14.76
C VAL A 270 -11.81 -5.64 -14.81
N GLY A 271 -10.57 -5.74 -15.29
CA GLY A 271 -9.71 -4.57 -15.58
C GLY A 271 -8.64 -4.25 -14.54
N ASP A 272 -8.46 -5.06 -13.50
CA ASP A 272 -7.37 -4.92 -12.51
C ASP A 272 -6.00 -5.45 -13.02
N ASN A 273 -5.98 -6.06 -14.21
CA ASN A 273 -4.83 -6.78 -14.80
C ASN A 273 -4.26 -7.89 -13.90
N LEU A 274 -5.03 -8.31 -12.88
CA LEU A 274 -4.72 -9.45 -12.04
C LEU A 274 -5.43 -10.68 -12.59
N GLN A 275 -4.83 -11.83 -12.33
CA GLN A 275 -5.30 -13.12 -12.75
C GLN A 275 -5.34 -14.03 -11.55
N ALA A 276 -6.46 -14.72 -11.34
CA ALA A 276 -6.54 -15.70 -10.28
C ALA A 276 -5.67 -16.90 -10.63
N HIS A 277 -4.73 -17.21 -9.73
CA HIS A 277 -3.94 -18.42 -9.79
C HIS A 277 -4.46 -19.43 -8.77
N GLU A 278 -4.88 -20.59 -9.25
CA GLU A 278 -5.35 -21.70 -8.42
C GLU A 278 -4.16 -22.50 -7.91
N LEU A 279 -4.09 -22.79 -6.60
CA LEU A 279 -3.02 -23.65 -6.10
C LEU A 279 -3.22 -25.12 -6.54
N ILE A 280 -4.47 -25.58 -6.56
CA ILE A 280 -4.85 -26.85 -7.17
C ILE A 280 -5.35 -26.55 -8.57
N ARG A 281 -4.55 -26.90 -9.58
CA ARG A 281 -4.91 -26.65 -10.97
C ARG A 281 -6.20 -27.38 -11.32
N HIS A 282 -7.11 -26.70 -12.00
CA HIS A 282 -8.37 -27.29 -12.46
C HIS A 282 -8.18 -28.56 -13.30
N GLU A 283 -7.15 -28.61 -14.15
CA GLU A 283 -6.84 -29.78 -14.98
C GLU A 283 -6.45 -31.02 -14.15
N TYR A 284 -5.83 -30.84 -12.98
CA TYR A 284 -5.59 -31.94 -12.04
C TYR A 284 -6.90 -32.50 -11.50
N LEU A 285 -7.84 -31.62 -11.12
CA LEU A 285 -9.17 -32.02 -10.63
C LEU A 285 -9.98 -32.77 -11.71
N LYS A 286 -9.86 -32.34 -12.97
CA LYS A 286 -10.49 -33.04 -14.11
C LYS A 286 -9.94 -34.45 -14.31
N GLN A 287 -8.63 -34.65 -14.19
CA GLN A 287 -8.02 -35.98 -14.31
C GLN A 287 -8.48 -36.94 -13.21
N LEU A 288 -8.79 -36.41 -12.02
CA LEU A 288 -9.34 -37.19 -10.91
C LEU A 288 -10.86 -37.39 -10.97
N GLY A 289 -11.56 -36.82 -11.97
CA GLY A 289 -13.02 -36.85 -12.04
C GLY A 289 -13.73 -35.99 -10.98
N LEU A 290 -13.02 -35.05 -10.36
CA LEU A 290 -13.55 -34.16 -9.30
C LEU A 290 -14.04 -32.81 -9.84
N ALA A 291 -13.86 -32.53 -11.13
CA ALA A 291 -14.36 -31.34 -11.81
C ALA A 291 -14.66 -31.63 -13.29
N ASP A 292 -15.64 -30.90 -13.83
CA ASP A 292 -16.04 -30.98 -15.24
C ASP A 292 -15.31 -29.93 -16.11
N LYS A 293 -15.92 -29.48 -17.21
CA LYS A 293 -15.35 -28.47 -18.13
C LYS A 293 -15.19 -27.08 -17.50
N ALA A 294 -15.96 -26.76 -16.46
CA ALA A 294 -15.94 -25.45 -15.82
C ALA A 294 -15.08 -25.47 -14.55
N ARG A 295 -14.25 -24.43 -14.38
CA ARG A 295 -13.49 -24.22 -13.15
C ARG A 295 -14.40 -24.06 -11.94
N LEU A 296 -14.03 -24.68 -10.82
CA LEU A 296 -14.80 -24.63 -9.58
C LEU A 296 -14.65 -23.24 -8.96
N SER A 297 -15.74 -22.47 -8.91
CA SER A 297 -15.75 -21.09 -8.39
C SER A 297 -15.27 -20.97 -6.94
N SER A 298 -15.35 -22.04 -6.16
CA SER A 298 -14.92 -22.12 -4.76
C SER A 298 -13.46 -22.58 -4.57
N ASN A 299 -12.73 -22.90 -5.65
CA ASN A 299 -11.34 -23.32 -5.58
C ASN A 299 -10.48 -22.18 -5.01
N PRO A 300 -9.74 -22.37 -3.91
CA PRO A 300 -8.87 -21.33 -3.34
C PRO A 300 -7.86 -20.83 -4.37
N SER A 301 -7.69 -19.51 -4.42
CA SER A 301 -6.86 -18.86 -5.43
C SER A 301 -6.19 -17.61 -4.85
N ILE A 302 -5.15 -17.15 -5.54
CA ILE A 302 -4.40 -15.93 -5.21
C ILE A 302 -4.41 -14.98 -6.41
N ALA A 303 -4.57 -13.68 -6.15
CA ALA A 303 -4.53 -12.66 -7.19
C ALA A 303 -3.08 -12.33 -7.57
N LEU A 304 -2.69 -12.58 -8.82
CA LEU A 304 -1.34 -12.33 -9.35
C LEU A 304 -1.41 -11.42 -10.57
N ASP A 305 -0.47 -10.49 -10.70
CA ASP A 305 -0.30 -9.75 -11.95
C ASP A 305 0.34 -10.62 -13.05
N LEU A 306 0.53 -10.06 -14.24
CA LEU A 306 1.06 -10.80 -15.39
C LEU A 306 2.52 -11.27 -15.20
N ASP A 307 3.34 -10.50 -14.47
CA ASP A 307 4.74 -10.84 -14.16
C ASP A 307 4.79 -12.04 -13.22
N HIS A 308 3.99 -12.00 -12.16
CA HIS A 308 3.91 -13.08 -11.18
C HIS A 308 3.15 -14.28 -11.73
N HIS A 309 2.26 -14.13 -12.70
CA HIS A 309 1.42 -15.25 -13.16
C HIS A 309 2.05 -16.07 -14.30
N THR A 310 2.43 -15.42 -15.41
CA THR A 310 2.71 -16.14 -16.68
C THR A 310 3.98 -15.73 -17.43
N ARG A 311 4.55 -14.55 -17.16
CA ARG A 311 5.68 -14.06 -17.96
C ARG A 311 6.93 -14.90 -17.74
N SER A 312 7.71 -15.06 -18.81
CA SER A 312 9.05 -15.63 -18.72
C SER A 312 10.00 -14.60 -18.11
N PRO A 313 11.14 -15.03 -17.53
CA PRO A 313 12.13 -14.11 -16.95
C PRO A 313 12.55 -12.98 -17.89
N SER A 314 12.68 -13.27 -19.19
CA SER A 314 13.05 -12.29 -20.22
C SER A 314 11.99 -11.23 -20.55
N LYS A 315 10.75 -11.44 -20.14
CA LYS A 315 9.60 -10.54 -20.36
C LYS A 315 9.01 -10.01 -19.05
N ASP A 316 9.48 -10.54 -17.92
CA ASP A 316 9.12 -10.16 -16.56
C ASP A 316 9.94 -8.94 -16.16
N SER A 317 9.29 -7.91 -15.63
CA SER A 317 9.97 -6.68 -15.19
C SER A 317 10.99 -6.92 -14.07
N ARG A 318 10.84 -8.01 -13.31
CA ARG A 318 11.73 -8.41 -12.19
C ARG A 318 12.85 -9.33 -12.64
N GLY A 319 12.78 -9.90 -13.85
CA GLY A 319 13.74 -10.89 -14.35
C GLY A 319 13.64 -12.27 -13.69
N ILE A 320 12.58 -12.55 -12.93
CA ILE A 320 12.43 -13.77 -12.12
C ILE A 320 11.66 -14.85 -12.87
N GLY A 321 10.52 -14.47 -13.47
CA GLY A 321 9.54 -15.36 -14.07
C GLY A 321 8.30 -15.52 -13.20
N GLY A 322 7.18 -15.83 -13.87
CA GLY A 322 5.90 -16.10 -13.23
C GLY A 322 5.74 -17.54 -12.77
N VAL A 323 4.67 -17.79 -12.02
CA VAL A 323 4.36 -19.10 -11.44
C VAL A 323 4.29 -20.19 -12.51
N HIS A 324 3.59 -19.95 -13.62
CA HIS A 324 3.48 -20.95 -14.69
C HIS A 324 4.82 -21.28 -15.37
N TYR A 325 5.77 -20.34 -15.37
CA TYR A 325 7.12 -20.60 -15.87
C TYR A 325 7.86 -21.54 -14.91
N HIS A 326 7.85 -21.24 -13.61
CA HIS A 326 8.52 -22.07 -12.60
C HIS A 326 7.87 -23.44 -12.42
N GLU A 327 6.53 -23.55 -12.50
CA GLU A 327 5.84 -24.84 -12.50
C GLU A 327 6.37 -25.76 -13.60
N ALA A 328 6.59 -25.22 -14.82
CA ALA A 328 7.11 -26.00 -15.93
C ALA A 328 8.54 -26.49 -15.69
N GLN A 329 9.39 -25.66 -15.08
CA GLN A 329 10.76 -26.05 -14.70
C GLN A 329 10.76 -27.14 -13.62
N ILE A 330 9.99 -26.94 -12.54
CA ILE A 330 9.91 -27.89 -11.42
C ILE A 330 9.35 -29.24 -11.88
N ARG A 331 8.37 -29.23 -12.80
CA ARG A 331 7.87 -30.47 -13.41
C ARG A 331 8.96 -31.19 -14.20
N ALA A 332 9.72 -30.48 -15.03
CA ALA A 332 10.83 -31.07 -15.78
C ALA A 332 11.93 -31.64 -14.85
N GLU A 333 12.27 -30.93 -13.76
CA GLU A 333 13.18 -31.40 -12.70
C GLU A 333 12.70 -32.73 -12.08
N LYS A 334 11.38 -32.93 -12.00
CA LYS A 334 10.74 -34.15 -11.49
C LYS A 334 10.46 -35.22 -12.56
N GLY A 335 10.92 -35.02 -13.80
CA GLY A 335 10.67 -35.96 -14.91
C GLY A 335 9.23 -35.97 -15.44
N LEU A 336 8.44 -34.96 -15.12
CA LEU A 336 7.05 -34.80 -15.57
C LEU A 336 7.00 -33.95 -16.85
N GLY A 337 6.12 -34.33 -17.77
CA GLY A 337 5.78 -33.47 -18.91
C GLY A 337 5.07 -32.17 -18.48
N ARG A 338 5.07 -31.15 -19.34
CA ARG A 338 4.48 -29.82 -19.06
C ARG A 338 3.01 -29.85 -18.63
N ASN A 339 2.25 -30.84 -19.10
CA ASN A 339 0.83 -31.05 -18.77
C ASN A 339 0.60 -32.34 -17.95
N GLN A 340 1.67 -32.91 -17.39
CA GLN A 340 1.60 -34.09 -16.55
C GLN A 340 1.58 -33.67 -15.08
N PHE A 341 0.66 -34.24 -14.31
CA PHE A 341 0.50 -33.94 -12.90
C PHE A 341 1.16 -34.99 -12.02
N ALA A 342 1.50 -34.61 -10.79
CA ALA A 342 2.03 -35.55 -9.81
C ALA A 342 0.97 -36.61 -9.45
N SER A 343 1.42 -37.77 -8.97
CA SER A 343 0.53 -38.88 -8.60
C SER A 343 -0.25 -38.61 -7.32
N THR A 344 0.24 -37.70 -6.47
CA THR A 344 -0.41 -37.34 -5.22
C THR A 344 -0.73 -35.84 -5.14
N ILE A 345 -1.84 -35.50 -4.48
CA ILE A 345 -2.23 -34.10 -4.24
C ILE A 345 -1.17 -33.35 -3.42
N LYS A 346 -0.47 -34.05 -2.51
CA LYS A 346 0.58 -33.45 -1.70
C LYS A 346 1.73 -32.95 -2.59
N GLU A 347 2.22 -33.81 -3.48
CA GLU A 347 3.30 -33.45 -4.40
C GLU A 347 2.86 -32.37 -5.38
N GLU A 348 1.61 -32.41 -5.84
CA GLU A 348 1.07 -31.38 -6.73
C GLU A 348 1.00 -30.02 -6.03
N LEU A 349 0.52 -29.98 -4.78
CA LEU A 349 0.56 -28.76 -3.96
C LEU A 349 1.99 -28.30 -3.69
N ASP A 350 2.95 -29.21 -3.52
CA ASP A 350 4.37 -28.87 -3.32
C ASP A 350 4.96 -28.21 -4.57
N ILE A 351 4.64 -28.72 -5.77
CA ILE A 351 5.07 -28.14 -7.05
C ILE A 351 4.56 -26.70 -7.19
N THR A 352 3.26 -26.46 -7.01
CA THR A 352 2.69 -25.12 -7.19
C THR A 352 3.13 -24.17 -6.08
N SER A 353 3.27 -24.66 -4.84
CA SER A 353 3.76 -23.84 -3.71
C SER A 353 5.21 -23.40 -3.93
N GLU A 354 6.06 -24.29 -4.44
CA GLU A 354 7.44 -23.97 -4.81
C GLU A 354 7.50 -23.00 -6.00
N ALA A 355 6.62 -23.17 -6.99
CA ALA A 355 6.53 -22.24 -8.12
C ALA A 355 6.13 -20.82 -7.68
N LEU A 356 5.16 -20.71 -6.75
CA LEU A 356 4.79 -19.44 -6.11
C LEU A 356 5.95 -18.80 -5.37
N ARG A 357 6.71 -19.60 -4.62
CA ARG A 357 7.91 -19.13 -3.91
C ARG A 357 8.97 -18.60 -4.87
N ARG A 358 9.29 -19.35 -5.94
CA ARG A 358 10.23 -18.93 -6.99
C ARG A 358 9.75 -17.67 -7.72
N ALA A 359 8.43 -17.51 -7.89
CA ALA A 359 7.82 -16.32 -8.49
C ALA A 359 7.73 -15.11 -7.54
N GLY A 360 8.26 -15.19 -6.31
CA GLY A 360 8.32 -14.06 -5.37
C GLY A 360 7.07 -13.87 -4.48
N VAL A 361 6.18 -14.85 -4.41
CA VAL A 361 5.00 -14.79 -3.51
C VAL A 361 5.44 -14.99 -2.06
N PRO A 362 4.98 -14.17 -1.09
CA PRO A 362 5.35 -14.31 0.32
C PRO A 362 4.96 -15.67 0.92
N GLU A 363 5.86 -16.27 1.70
CA GLU A 363 5.69 -17.61 2.29
C GLU A 363 4.44 -17.71 3.18
N GLU A 364 4.08 -16.65 3.90
CA GLU A 364 2.86 -16.58 4.71
C GLU A 364 1.61 -16.80 3.84
N LYS A 365 1.54 -16.14 2.68
CA LYS A 365 0.42 -16.25 1.75
C LYS A 365 0.34 -17.66 1.17
N ILE A 366 1.48 -18.24 0.81
CA ILE A 366 1.58 -19.63 0.34
C ILE A 366 1.05 -20.59 1.41
N GLY A 367 1.47 -20.42 2.67
CA GLY A 367 1.02 -21.23 3.80
C GLY A 367 -0.50 -21.16 4.05
N ILE A 368 -1.09 -19.96 3.97
CA ILE A 368 -2.54 -19.77 4.09
C ILE A 368 -3.28 -20.40 2.92
N LEU A 369 -2.85 -20.12 1.68
CA LEU A 369 -3.44 -20.65 0.47
C LEU A 369 -3.39 -22.19 0.45
N ARG A 370 -2.27 -22.78 0.87
CA ARG A 370 -2.10 -24.22 1.00
C ARG A 370 -3.08 -24.83 1.98
N LYS A 371 -3.18 -24.28 3.20
CA LYS A 371 -4.16 -24.76 4.21
C LYS A 371 -5.59 -24.69 3.69
N LYS A 372 -5.95 -23.62 2.96
CA LYS A 372 -7.28 -23.49 2.33
C LYS A 372 -7.48 -24.55 1.25
N SER A 373 -6.48 -24.79 0.41
CA SER A 373 -6.51 -25.75 -0.70
C SER A 373 -6.62 -27.20 -0.21
N GLU A 374 -5.89 -27.57 0.84
CA GLU A 374 -6.01 -28.90 1.47
C GLU A 374 -7.41 -29.14 2.04
N ARG A 375 -8.00 -28.13 2.70
CA ARG A 375 -9.39 -28.22 3.20
C ARG A 375 -10.40 -28.32 2.07
N PHE A 376 -10.20 -27.56 1.00
CA PHE A 376 -11.02 -27.60 -0.19
C PHE A 376 -10.97 -28.98 -0.86
N TYR A 377 -9.78 -29.52 -1.10
CA TYR A 377 -9.59 -30.85 -1.68
C TYR A 377 -10.28 -31.94 -0.85
N LYS A 378 -10.06 -31.95 0.47
CA LYS A 378 -10.72 -32.91 1.39
C LYS A 378 -12.25 -32.82 1.36
N LYS A 379 -12.81 -31.66 1.02
CA LYS A 379 -14.27 -31.48 0.93
C LYS A 379 -14.82 -32.07 -0.36
N ILE A 380 -14.13 -31.87 -1.48
CA ILE A 380 -14.59 -32.35 -2.79
C ILE A 380 -14.26 -33.82 -3.04
N SER A 381 -13.23 -34.37 -2.39
CA SER A 381 -12.82 -35.78 -2.54
C SER A 381 -13.57 -36.77 -1.62
N LYS A 382 -14.52 -36.28 -0.82
CA LYS A 382 -15.38 -37.10 0.06
C LYS A 382 -16.71 -37.48 -0.59
N TYR A 383 -16.99 -36.87 -1.74
CA TYR A 383 -18.05 -37.23 -2.67
C TYR A 383 -17.39 -37.89 -3.88
#